data_AF-A0A969BTT9-F1
#
_entry.id   AF-A0A969BTT9-F1
#
_cell.length_a   1.000
_cell.length_b   1.000
_cell.length_c   1.000
_cell.angle_alpha   90.00
_cell.angle_beta   90.00
_cell.angle_gamma   90.00
#
_symmetry.space_group_name_H-M   'P 1'
#
loop_
_entity.id
_entity.type
_entity.pdbx_description
1 polymer ?
#
loop_
_entity_poly.entity_id
_entity_poly.type
_entity_poly.pdbx_seq_one_letter_code
_entity_poly.pdbx_strand_id
1 'polypeptide(L)'
;MTYEAQAAIELEALCAEDVQDSYAFALVNNASFHIDPSAILRGIIADLRAGVSKAVVASKVHTACAEIILNMCLRAREATKLNIVGLSGGVFQNVRLLSLAQQRLNQKGFEVLPHHRVPPNDGGLALGQACIG
;
A
#
# COMPACT_ATOMS: atom_id res chain seq x y z
N MET A 1 -5.77 -4.02 -22.36
CA MET A 1 -5.65 -3.01 -21.29
C MET A 1 -5.74 -1.65 -21.95
N THR A 2 -6.69 -0.81 -21.53
CA THR A 2 -7.12 0.38 -22.29
C THR A 2 -6.58 1.72 -21.76
N TYR A 3 -5.93 1.75 -20.61
CA TYR A 3 -5.10 2.86 -20.10
C TYR A 3 -4.18 2.37 -18.95
N GLU A 4 -3.09 3.11 -18.65
CA GLU A 4 -2.18 2.81 -17.53
C GLU A 4 -2.89 2.91 -16.16
N ALA A 5 -2.47 2.15 -15.15
CA ALA A 5 -3.07 2.14 -13.80
C ALA A 5 -4.53 1.65 -13.68
N GLN A 6 -5.19 1.22 -14.78
CA GLN A 6 -6.54 0.65 -14.74
C GLN A 6 -6.72 -0.43 -13.67
N ALA A 7 -5.77 -1.37 -13.58
CA ALA A 7 -5.84 -2.46 -12.60
C ALA A 7 -5.76 -1.96 -11.14
N ALA A 8 -4.98 -0.91 -10.87
CA ALA A 8 -4.85 -0.34 -9.53
C ALA A 8 -6.13 0.41 -9.12
N ILE A 9 -6.73 1.15 -10.06
CA ILE A 9 -8.01 1.86 -9.87
C ILE A 9 -9.14 0.87 -9.64
N GLU A 10 -9.24 -0.17 -10.47
CA GLU A 10 -10.25 -1.22 -10.30
C GLU A 10 -10.08 -1.95 -8.97
N LEU A 11 -8.84 -2.24 -8.55
CA LEU A 11 -8.58 -2.87 -7.27
C LEU A 11 -8.97 -1.97 -6.08
N GLU A 12 -8.71 -0.67 -6.17
CA GLU A 12 -9.14 0.29 -5.14
C GLU A 12 -10.67 0.33 -5.04
N ALA A 13 -11.36 0.46 -6.17
CA ALA A 13 -12.82 0.55 -6.24
C ALA A 13 -13.53 -0.72 -5.73
N LEU A 14 -12.84 -1.87 -5.73
CA LEU A 14 -13.39 -3.13 -5.23
C LEU A 14 -13.34 -3.25 -3.70
N CYS A 15 -12.58 -2.44 -2.97
CA CYS A 15 -12.33 -2.64 -1.55
C CYS A 15 -13.61 -2.64 -0.70
N ALA A 16 -13.77 -3.64 0.16
CA ALA A 16 -14.78 -3.63 1.21
C ALA A 16 -14.35 -2.72 2.38
N GLU A 17 -15.27 -1.94 2.93
CA GLU A 17 -14.99 -0.93 3.97
C GLU A 17 -14.48 -1.56 5.28
N ASP A 18 -15.08 -2.67 5.71
CA ASP A 18 -14.88 -3.28 7.03
C ASP A 18 -13.76 -4.34 7.12
N VAL A 19 -13.07 -4.62 6.01
CA VAL A 19 -11.99 -5.62 6.00
C VAL A 19 -10.68 -4.97 6.41
N GLN A 20 -10.17 -5.37 7.58
CA GLN A 20 -8.89 -4.92 8.14
C GLN A 20 -7.79 -5.99 8.11
N ASP A 21 -8.13 -7.19 7.63
CA ASP A 21 -7.17 -8.29 7.49
C ASP A 21 -6.05 -7.92 6.51
N SER A 22 -4.90 -8.55 6.68
CA SER A 22 -3.71 -8.34 5.86
C SER A 22 -3.15 -9.67 5.36
N TYR A 23 -2.41 -9.64 4.26
CA TYR A 23 -1.58 -10.78 3.87
C TYR A 23 -0.25 -10.75 4.62
N ALA A 24 0.20 -11.92 5.05
CA ALA A 24 1.52 -12.07 5.63
C ALA A 24 2.61 -11.76 4.60
N PHE A 25 3.63 -11.04 5.04
CA PHE A 25 4.85 -10.79 4.28
C PHE A 25 6.05 -10.96 5.21
N ALA A 26 7.20 -11.29 4.62
CA ALA A 26 8.45 -11.40 5.32
C ALA A 26 9.46 -10.43 4.74
N LEU A 27 10.28 -9.88 5.63
CA LEU A 27 11.40 -9.04 5.24
C LEU A 27 12.62 -9.94 5.04
N VAL A 28 13.18 -9.87 3.84
CA VAL A 28 14.30 -10.73 3.44
C VAL A 28 15.54 -10.17 4.11
N ASN A 29 15.88 -10.72 5.29
CA ASN A 29 16.94 -10.25 6.18
C ASN A 29 16.59 -8.94 6.94
N ASN A 30 16.90 -8.90 8.24
CA ASN A 30 16.66 -7.74 9.11
C ASN A 30 17.51 -6.53 8.72
N ALA A 31 18.63 -6.73 8.03
CA ALA A 31 19.50 -5.66 7.57
C ALA A 31 19.11 -5.05 6.22
N SER A 32 18.14 -5.64 5.49
CA SER A 32 17.75 -5.15 4.16
C SER A 32 16.32 -4.60 4.15
N PHE A 33 16.06 -3.62 3.29
CA PHE A 33 14.73 -3.07 3.01
C PHE A 33 13.99 -3.88 1.92
N HIS A 34 14.32 -5.17 1.76
CA HIS A 34 13.67 -6.04 0.77
C HIS A 34 12.50 -6.81 1.37
N ILE A 35 11.42 -6.88 0.60
CA ILE A 35 10.21 -7.63 0.91
C ILE A 35 10.12 -8.79 -0.08
N ASP A 36 9.76 -9.99 0.39
CA ASP A 36 9.37 -11.09 -0.51
C ASP A 36 7.89 -10.96 -0.90
N PRO A 37 7.56 -10.56 -2.15
CA PRO A 37 6.18 -10.45 -2.61
C PRO A 37 5.49 -11.81 -2.77
N SER A 38 6.26 -12.91 -2.81
CA SER A 38 5.73 -14.25 -3.08
C SER A 38 4.75 -14.71 -2.01
N ALA A 39 4.95 -14.30 -0.75
CA ALA A 39 4.04 -14.61 0.35
C ALA A 39 2.66 -13.97 0.16
N ILE A 40 2.62 -12.70 -0.25
CA ILE A 40 1.38 -11.99 -0.56
C ILE A 40 0.68 -12.64 -1.75
N LEU A 41 1.42 -12.92 -2.82
CA LEU A 41 0.86 -13.56 -4.01
C LEU A 41 0.27 -14.94 -3.72
N ARG A 42 0.96 -15.76 -2.90
CA ARG A 42 0.43 -17.06 -2.44
C ARG A 42 -0.87 -16.89 -1.66
N GLY A 43 -0.95 -15.90 -0.78
CA GLY A 43 -2.16 -15.57 -0.04
C GLY A 43 -3.33 -15.19 -0.95
N ILE A 44 -3.08 -14.30 -1.92
CA ILE A 44 -4.08 -13.89 -2.91
C ILE A 44 -4.60 -15.09 -3.70
N ILE A 45 -3.70 -15.95 -4.19
CA ILE A 45 -4.07 -17.13 -4.98
C ILE A 45 -4.89 -18.11 -4.14
N ALA A 46 -4.53 -18.30 -2.86
CA ALA A 46 -5.28 -19.18 -1.95
C ALA A 46 -6.71 -18.66 -1.72
N ASP A 47 -6.87 -17.38 -1.42
CA ASP A 47 -8.18 -16.75 -1.20
C ASP A 47 -9.06 -16.83 -2.45
N LEU A 48 -8.49 -16.55 -3.63
CA LEU A 48 -9.22 -16.67 -4.89
C LEU A 48 -9.67 -18.10 -5.18
N ARG A 49 -8.83 -19.10 -4.87
CA ARG A 49 -9.20 -20.53 -5.00
C ARG A 49 -10.25 -20.97 -3.99
N ALA A 50 -10.27 -20.36 -2.81
CA ALA A 50 -11.26 -20.60 -1.77
C ALA A 50 -12.59 -19.86 -2.02
N GLY A 51 -12.72 -19.09 -3.11
CA GLY A 51 -13.94 -18.36 -3.44
C GLY A 51 -14.16 -17.10 -2.58
N VAL A 52 -13.11 -16.60 -1.91
CA VAL A 52 -13.19 -15.33 -1.18
C VAL A 52 -13.53 -14.21 -2.16
N SER A 53 -14.37 -13.27 -1.72
CA SER A 53 -14.82 -12.18 -2.58
C SER A 53 -13.64 -11.30 -3.02
N LYS A 54 -13.68 -10.82 -4.27
CA LYS A 54 -12.66 -9.91 -4.80
C LYS A 54 -12.51 -8.65 -3.94
N ALA A 55 -13.59 -8.20 -3.31
CA ALA A 55 -13.58 -7.05 -2.42
C ALA A 55 -12.75 -7.27 -1.16
N VAL A 56 -12.87 -8.44 -0.53
CA VAL A 56 -12.05 -8.83 0.62
C VAL A 56 -10.59 -8.97 0.20
N VAL A 57 -10.33 -9.63 -0.92
CA VAL A 57 -8.96 -9.79 -1.45
C VAL A 57 -8.32 -8.43 -1.70
N ALA A 58 -9.02 -7.50 -2.35
CA ALA A 58 -8.55 -6.15 -2.62
C ALA A 58 -8.21 -5.38 -1.34
N SER A 59 -9.09 -5.44 -0.33
CA SER A 59 -8.84 -4.80 0.97
C SER A 59 -7.61 -5.39 1.69
N LYS A 60 -7.43 -6.73 1.64
CA LYS A 60 -6.24 -7.39 2.22
C LYS A 60 -4.95 -7.00 1.53
N VAL A 61 -4.97 -6.80 0.20
CA VAL A 61 -3.80 -6.30 -0.54
C VAL A 61 -3.43 -4.88 -0.11
N HIS A 62 -4.40 -3.96 -0.06
CA HIS A 62 -4.13 -2.57 0.37
C HIS A 62 -3.61 -2.51 1.81
N THR A 63 -4.18 -3.32 2.70
CA THR A 63 -3.71 -3.44 4.09
C THR A 63 -2.28 -3.98 4.15
N ALA A 64 -1.95 -5.01 3.36
CA ALA A 64 -0.59 -5.54 3.29
C ALA A 64 0.43 -4.49 2.82
N CYS A 65 0.09 -3.69 1.82
CA CYS A 65 0.93 -2.58 1.36
C CYS A 65 1.14 -1.52 2.46
N ALA A 66 0.09 -1.13 3.18
CA ALA A 66 0.20 -0.17 4.28
C ALA A 66 1.06 -0.70 5.43
N GLU A 67 0.91 -1.98 5.80
CA GLU A 67 1.73 -2.63 6.82
C GLU A 67 3.20 -2.73 6.39
N ILE A 68 3.47 -3.01 5.11
CA ILE A 68 4.82 -2.98 4.54
C ILE A 68 5.45 -1.59 4.74
N ILE A 69 4.74 -0.53 4.34
CA ILE A 69 5.24 0.85 4.46
C ILE A 69 5.56 1.17 5.91
N LEU A 70 4.65 0.84 6.84
CA LEU A 70 4.86 1.04 8.26
C LEU A 70 6.13 0.32 8.76
N ASN A 71 6.30 -0.96 8.40
CA ASN A 71 7.45 -1.75 8.83
C ASN A 71 8.77 -1.17 8.29
N MET A 72 8.80 -0.68 7.06
CA MET A 72 9.97 0.00 6.49
C MET A 72 10.29 1.29 7.24
N CYS A 73 9.26 2.11 7.55
CA CYS A 73 9.45 3.35 8.31
C CYS A 73 9.94 3.09 9.74
N LEU A 74 9.41 2.06 10.42
CA LEU A 74 9.87 1.67 11.76
C LEU A 74 11.35 1.29 11.75
N ARG A 75 11.79 0.49 10.77
CA ARG A 75 13.20 0.12 10.60
C ARG A 75 14.07 1.33 10.29
N ALA A 76 13.62 2.20 9.39
CA ALA A 76 14.35 3.44 9.08
C ALA A 76 14.50 4.32 10.33
N ARG A 77 13.46 4.42 11.17
CA ARG A 77 13.52 5.15 12.45
C ARG A 77 14.49 4.51 13.43
N GLU A 78 14.59 3.19 13.51
CA GLU A 78 15.58 2.53 14.38
C GLU A 78 17.01 2.95 14.02
N ALA A 79 17.32 3.00 12.72
CA ALA A 79 18.63 3.36 12.18
C ALA A 79 18.95 4.87 12.23
N THR A 80 17.95 5.72 12.00
CA THR A 80 18.17 7.18 11.78
C THR A 80 17.65 8.06 12.91
N LYS A 81 16.78 7.53 13.77
CA LYS A 81 15.99 8.25 14.79
C LYS A 81 15.01 9.30 14.23
N LEU A 82 14.78 9.32 12.91
CA LEU A 82 13.80 10.21 12.29
C LEU A 82 12.36 9.75 12.57
N ASN A 83 11.46 10.71 12.79
CA ASN A 83 10.05 10.45 13.11
C ASN A 83 9.06 11.11 12.13
N ILE A 84 9.56 11.78 11.10
CA ILE A 84 8.75 12.42 10.06
C ILE A 84 8.81 11.55 8.79
N VAL A 85 7.66 11.26 8.18
CA VAL A 85 7.54 10.43 6.97
C VAL A 85 6.80 11.21 5.89
N GLY A 86 7.43 11.39 4.73
CA GLY A 86 6.77 11.91 3.53
C GLY A 86 6.16 10.79 2.70
N LEU A 87 4.88 10.89 2.36
CA LEU A 87 4.22 9.97 1.41
C LEU A 87 4.00 10.70 0.07
N SER A 88 4.65 10.24 -0.99
CA SER A 88 4.63 10.87 -2.32
C SER A 88 4.84 9.87 -3.45
N GLY A 89 4.58 10.29 -4.69
CA GLY A 89 4.57 9.44 -5.88
C GLY A 89 3.16 8.98 -6.29
N GLY A 90 3.01 8.54 -7.54
CA GLY A 90 1.70 8.20 -8.13
C GLY A 90 0.93 7.11 -7.39
N VAL A 91 1.63 6.21 -6.68
CA VAL A 91 1.01 5.14 -5.88
C VAL A 91 0.15 5.68 -4.73
N PHE A 92 0.47 6.87 -4.19
CA PHE A 92 -0.31 7.51 -3.13
C PHE A 92 -1.45 8.41 -3.65
N GLN A 93 -1.71 8.41 -4.96
CA GLN A 93 -3.00 8.91 -5.49
C GLN A 93 -4.15 7.94 -5.16
N ASN A 94 -3.83 6.67 -4.86
CA ASN A 94 -4.78 5.71 -4.31
C ASN A 94 -5.16 6.15 -2.88
N VAL A 95 -6.38 6.66 -2.73
CA VAL A 95 -6.90 7.25 -1.49
C VAL A 95 -6.96 6.20 -0.39
N ARG A 96 -7.33 4.96 -0.73
CA ARG A 96 -7.39 3.86 0.24
C ARG A 96 -6.01 3.57 0.83
N LEU A 97 -4.99 3.43 -0.01
CA LEU A 97 -3.61 3.16 0.43
C LEU A 97 -3.04 4.33 1.22
N LEU A 98 -3.23 5.57 0.75
CA LEU A 98 -2.77 6.76 1.45
C LEU A 98 -3.39 6.85 2.85
N SER A 99 -4.71 6.68 2.95
CA SER A 99 -5.44 6.71 4.22
C SER A 99 -4.97 5.62 5.17
N LEU A 100 -4.85 4.37 4.71
CA LEU A 100 -4.36 3.25 5.52
C LEU A 100 -2.92 3.48 5.99
N ALA A 101 -2.01 3.87 5.10
CA ALA A 101 -0.61 4.12 5.44
C ALA A 101 -0.50 5.26 6.47
N GLN A 102 -1.21 6.38 6.25
CA GLN A 102 -1.23 7.50 7.18
C GLN A 102 -1.78 7.09 8.55
N GLN A 103 -2.90 6.38 8.60
CA GLN A 103 -3.49 5.88 9.84
C GLN A 103 -2.49 5.00 10.60
N ARG A 104 -1.89 3.99 9.94
CA ARG A 104 -0.97 3.05 10.57
C ARG A 104 0.31 3.73 11.07
N LEU A 105 0.86 4.67 10.30
CA LEU A 105 2.04 5.46 10.69
C LEU A 105 1.74 6.38 11.88
N ASN A 106 0.62 7.11 11.86
CA ASN A 106 0.20 7.99 12.95
C ASN A 106 -0.01 7.19 14.25
N GLN A 107 -0.63 6.01 14.17
CA GLN A 107 -0.80 5.10 15.33
C GLN A 107 0.53 4.64 15.95
N LYS A 108 1.63 4.68 15.19
CA LYS A 108 2.99 4.38 15.68
C LYS A 108 3.82 5.63 15.99
N GLY A 109 3.16 6.78 16.06
CA GLY A 109 3.72 8.05 16.50
C GLY A 109 4.52 8.80 15.43
N PHE A 110 4.47 8.40 14.16
CA PHE A 110 5.09 9.17 13.09
C PHE A 110 4.29 10.45 12.79
N GLU A 111 5.00 11.51 12.43
CA GLU A 111 4.41 12.67 11.78
C GLU A 111 4.40 12.42 10.27
N VAL A 112 3.21 12.32 9.67
CA VAL A 112 3.05 11.99 8.25
C VAL A 112 2.77 13.25 7.44
N LEU A 113 3.62 13.51 6.46
CA LEU A 113 3.48 14.59 5.47
C LEU A 113 2.97 14.00 4.14
N PRO A 114 1.66 14.02 3.87
CA PRO A 114 1.13 13.60 2.57
C PRO A 114 1.44 14.66 1.51
N HIS A 115 1.86 14.24 0.32
CA HIS A 115 2.01 15.14 -0.81
C HIS A 115 0.63 15.53 -1.37
N HIS A 116 0.20 16.78 -1.19
CA HIS A 116 -1.07 17.28 -1.73
C HIS A 116 -0.96 17.58 -3.24
N ARG A 117 -1.43 16.63 -4.05
CA ARG A 117 -1.94 16.81 -5.43
C ARG A 117 -3.07 15.78 -5.55
N VAL A 118 -4.39 16.03 -5.51
CA VAL A 118 -5.29 17.06 -6.09
C VAL A 118 -6.70 16.89 -5.41
N PRO A 119 -7.64 17.86 -5.44
CA PRO A 119 -9.02 17.73 -4.93
C PRO A 119 -9.94 16.77 -5.73
N PRO A 120 -11.18 16.51 -5.28
CA PRO A 120 -12.02 15.42 -5.78
C PRO A 120 -12.76 15.83 -7.05
N ASN A 121 -12.42 15.19 -8.16
CA ASN A 121 -13.33 14.62 -9.17
C ASN A 121 -12.60 14.44 -10.50
N ASP A 122 -12.64 13.19 -10.97
CA ASP A 122 -12.41 12.64 -12.31
C ASP A 122 -11.28 13.26 -13.17
N GLY A 123 -10.11 12.59 -13.21
CA GLY A 123 -9.08 12.86 -14.23
C GLY A 123 -7.61 12.90 -13.78
N GLY A 124 -7.23 12.29 -12.66
CA GLY A 124 -5.86 12.29 -12.15
C GLY A 124 -4.91 11.32 -12.85
N LEU A 125 -4.67 11.54 -14.15
CA LEU A 125 -3.54 10.96 -14.89
C LEU A 125 -2.22 11.17 -14.11
N ALA A 126 -1.56 10.10 -13.69
CA ALA A 126 -0.16 9.78 -14.04
C ALA A 126 0.56 8.92 -12.98
N LEU A 127 1.45 8.08 -13.52
CA LEU A 127 2.80 7.83 -12.98
C LEU A 127 3.05 6.51 -12.25
N GLY A 128 2.61 5.41 -12.85
CA GLY A 128 3.27 4.09 -12.70
C GLY A 128 4.50 3.91 -13.61
N GLN A 129 4.87 4.92 -14.41
CA GLN A 129 6.04 4.89 -15.31
C GLN A 129 7.26 5.70 -14.82
N ALA A 130 7.36 6.06 -13.54
CA ALA A 130 8.51 6.83 -13.04
C ALA A 130 9.35 6.14 -11.95
N CYS A 131 9.37 4.80 -11.91
CA CYS A 131 10.37 4.08 -11.09
C CYS A 131 11.32 3.19 -11.88
N ILE A 132 11.26 3.19 -13.22
CA ILE A 132 12.32 2.62 -14.07
C ILE A 132 12.52 3.54 -15.28
N GLY A 133 13.49 4.43 -15.14
CA GLY A 133 14.34 4.93 -16.22
C GLY A 133 15.77 4.64 -15.82
#